data_AF-A0A060CQI6-F1
#
_entry.id   AF-A0A060CQI6-F1
#
_cell.length_a   1.000
_cell.length_b   1.000
_cell.length_c   1.000
_cell.angle_alpha   90.00
_cell.angle_beta   90.00
_cell.angle_gamma   90.00
#
_symmetry.space_group_name_H-M   'P 1'
#
loop_
_entity.id
_entity.type
_entity.pdbx_description
1 polymer ?
#
loop_
_entity_poly.entity_id
_entity_poly.type
_entity_poly.pdbx_seq_one_letter_code
_entity_poly.pdbx_strand_id
1 'polypeptide(L)'
;MYIPAAPGSLTLYGTGSQPADVKIGLALDARMDKATWRKTLNPAGQFMPGKSAWYMYQNCLNQRGADMGIMCSAAVWSQNSGLQLQNLTIQNTLGDSVDAGDHEAVALRSDGDQVQINNVNILGRQNTLPGN
;
A
#
# COMPACT_ATOMS: atom_id res chain seq x y z
N MET A 1 -1.89 -2.44 -3.76
CA MET A 1 -3.02 -1.79 -4.48
C MET A 1 -2.85 -0.28 -4.41
N TYR A 2 -2.84 0.41 -5.55
CA TYR A 2 -2.72 1.87 -5.58
C TYR A 2 -4.02 2.52 -6.05
N ILE A 3 -4.49 3.50 -5.29
CA ILE A 3 -5.75 4.21 -5.51
C ILE A 3 -5.40 5.69 -5.79
N PRO A 4 -5.44 6.15 -7.04
CA PRO A 4 -5.03 7.51 -7.38
C PRO A 4 -6.04 8.55 -6.88
N ALA A 5 -5.61 9.80 -6.85
CA ALA A 5 -6.52 10.92 -6.67
C ALA A 5 -7.57 10.92 -7.80
N ALA A 6 -8.81 11.25 -7.44
CA ALA A 6 -9.93 11.31 -8.38
C ALA A 6 -10.96 12.32 -7.87
N PRO A 7 -11.80 12.90 -8.76
CA PRO A 7 -12.84 13.84 -8.34
C PRO A 7 -13.97 13.16 -7.56
N GLY A 8 -14.17 11.86 -7.75
CA GLY A 8 -15.14 11.06 -7.01
C GLY A 8 -14.48 10.23 -5.91
N SER A 9 -15.23 9.98 -4.84
CA SER A 9 -14.80 9.13 -3.73
C SER A 9 -15.01 7.65 -4.04
N LEU A 10 -14.09 6.80 -3.57
CA LEU A 10 -14.16 5.35 -3.71
C LEU A 10 -14.54 4.71 -2.37
N THR A 11 -15.45 3.74 -2.40
CA THR A 11 -15.66 2.80 -1.28
C THR A 11 -15.16 1.43 -1.68
N LEU A 12 -14.27 0.86 -0.87
CA LEU A 12 -13.80 -0.52 -0.98
C LEU A 12 -14.22 -1.27 0.29
N TYR A 13 -15.04 -2.30 0.12
CA TYR A 13 -15.56 -3.07 1.24
C TYR A 13 -15.44 -4.58 1.01
N GLY A 14 -15.12 -5.31 2.08
CA GLY A 14 -15.19 -6.77 2.07
C GLY A 14 -16.61 -7.27 2.30
N THR A 15 -16.98 -8.32 1.59
CA THR A 15 -18.31 -8.97 1.67
C THR A 15 -18.35 -10.18 2.60
N GLY A 16 -17.23 -10.47 3.28
CA GLY A 16 -17.14 -11.54 4.27
C GLY A 16 -17.88 -11.21 5.56
N SER A 17 -18.04 -12.21 6.42
CA SER A 17 -18.69 -12.08 7.73
C SER A 17 -17.87 -11.26 8.73
N GLN A 18 -16.56 -11.22 8.54
CA GLN A 18 -15.60 -10.48 9.37
C GLN A 18 -14.46 -9.91 8.50
N PRO A 19 -13.73 -8.88 8.98
CA PRO A 19 -12.68 -8.25 8.19
C PRO A 19 -11.54 -9.21 7.78
N ALA A 20 -11.33 -10.28 8.53
CA ALA A 20 -10.31 -11.30 8.24
C ALA A 20 -10.62 -12.15 7.01
N ASP A 21 -11.88 -12.19 6.56
CA ASP A 21 -12.31 -13.01 5.43
C ASP A 21 -11.85 -12.43 4.08
N VAL A 22 -11.56 -11.12 4.04
CA VAL A 22 -11.08 -10.42 2.84
C VAL A 22 -9.72 -9.81 3.13
N LYS A 23 -8.68 -10.27 2.45
CA LYS A 23 -7.29 -9.87 2.70
C LYS A 23 -6.65 -9.26 1.47
N ILE A 24 -6.07 -8.07 1.63
CA ILE A 24 -5.22 -7.41 0.65
C ILE A 24 -3.83 -7.31 1.28
N GLY A 25 -2.82 -7.87 0.64
CA GLY A 25 -1.46 -7.76 1.16
C GLY A 25 -0.38 -8.04 0.15
N LEU A 26 0.80 -7.53 0.47
CA LEU A 26 2.04 -7.70 -0.29
C LEU A 26 3.24 -7.46 0.65
N ALA A 27 4.35 -8.18 0.45
CA ALA A 27 5.58 -7.94 1.19
C ALA A 27 6.42 -6.90 0.44
N LEU A 28 6.48 -5.69 0.96
CA LEU A 28 7.32 -4.61 0.45
C LEU A 28 8.12 -4.03 1.61
N ASP A 29 9.44 -4.05 1.47
CA ASP A 29 10.39 -3.51 2.44
C ASP A 29 10.92 -2.17 1.92
N ALA A 30 10.98 -1.15 2.79
CA ALA A 30 11.62 0.12 2.47
C ALA A 30 13.08 -0.06 2.01
N ARG A 31 13.79 -1.09 2.50
CA ARG A 31 15.19 -1.39 2.17
C ARG A 31 15.38 -2.20 0.89
N MET A 32 14.30 -2.63 0.22
CA MET A 32 14.45 -3.42 -1.00
C MET A 32 14.96 -2.55 -2.15
N ASP A 33 15.70 -3.18 -3.07
CA ASP A 33 16.15 -2.51 -4.30
C ASP A 33 15.00 -2.29 -5.31
N LYS A 34 15.21 -1.38 -6.25
CA LYS A 34 14.22 -1.02 -7.28
C LYS A 34 13.81 -2.16 -8.20
N ALA A 35 14.74 -3.05 -8.55
CA ALA A 35 14.47 -4.15 -9.48
C ALA A 35 13.57 -5.19 -8.82
N THR A 36 13.86 -5.55 -7.56
CA THR A 36 13.04 -6.43 -6.73
C THR A 36 11.67 -5.82 -6.48
N TRP A 37 11.60 -4.54 -6.11
CA TRP A 37 10.33 -3.85 -5.89
C TRP A 37 9.42 -3.86 -7.13
N ARG A 38 9.98 -3.54 -8.29
CA ARG A 38 9.24 -3.58 -9.57
C ARG A 38 8.69 -4.97 -9.86
N LYS A 39 9.51 -6.00 -9.69
CA LYS A 39 9.11 -7.39 -9.95
C LYS A 39 7.97 -7.81 -9.01
N THR A 40 8.04 -7.42 -7.74
CA THR A 40 7.04 -7.77 -6.74
C THR A 40 5.72 -7.02 -6.96
N LEU A 41 5.77 -5.70 -7.20
CA LEU A 41 4.56 -4.88 -7.29
C LEU A 41 3.90 -4.89 -8.68
N ASN A 42 4.67 -5.07 -9.75
CA ASN A 42 4.20 -4.96 -11.14
C ASN A 42 4.56 -6.19 -12.00
N PRO A 43 4.31 -7.44 -11.57
CA PRO A 43 4.78 -8.64 -12.27
C PRO A 43 4.15 -8.87 -13.66
N ALA A 44 3.00 -8.25 -13.95
CA ALA A 44 2.22 -8.50 -15.17
C ALA A 44 1.78 -7.20 -15.88
N GLY A 45 2.46 -6.07 -15.65
CA GLY A 45 2.09 -4.80 -16.26
C GLY A 45 0.78 -4.21 -15.71
N GLN A 46 0.52 -4.42 -14.42
CA GLN A 46 -0.56 -3.76 -13.69
C GLN A 46 -0.42 -2.23 -13.75
N PHE A 47 0.82 -1.73 -13.67
CA PHE A 47 1.18 -0.32 -13.80
C PHE A 47 1.88 -0.09 -15.15
N MET A 48 1.22 0.64 -16.04
CA MET A 48 1.72 0.99 -17.37
C MET A 48 1.30 2.42 -17.74
N PRO A 49 2.06 3.12 -18.61
CA PRO A 49 1.64 4.42 -19.14
C PRO A 49 0.20 4.39 -19.65
N GLY A 50 -0.57 5.42 -19.31
CA GLY A 50 -2.00 5.52 -19.65
C GLY A 50 -2.97 4.89 -18.63
N LYS A 51 -2.48 4.08 -17.67
CA LYS A 51 -3.31 3.59 -16.55
C LYS A 51 -3.33 4.61 -15.40
N SER A 52 -4.45 4.68 -14.69
CA SER A 52 -4.74 5.73 -13.68
C SER A 52 -3.69 5.85 -12.57
N ALA A 53 -3.22 4.72 -12.03
CA ALA A 53 -2.23 4.70 -10.94
C ALA A 53 -0.76 4.69 -11.41
N TRP A 54 -0.50 4.87 -12.72
CA TRP A 54 0.86 4.84 -13.27
C TRP A 54 1.80 5.87 -12.62
N TYR A 55 1.32 7.11 -12.42
CA TYR A 55 2.15 8.17 -11.88
C TYR A 55 2.63 7.87 -10.44
N MET A 56 1.79 7.23 -9.63
CA MET A 56 2.13 6.82 -8.26
C MET A 56 3.29 5.83 -8.29
N TYR A 57 3.17 4.79 -9.12
CA TYR A 57 4.22 3.80 -9.34
C TYR A 57 5.50 4.43 -9.89
N GLN A 58 5.38 5.33 -10.88
CA GLN A 58 6.53 6.00 -11.50
C GLN A 58 7.27 6.92 -10.52
N ASN A 59 6.55 7.63 -9.65
CA ASN A 59 7.15 8.48 -8.62
C ASN A 59 8.06 7.68 -7.68
N CYS A 60 7.67 6.47 -7.30
CA CYS A 60 8.50 5.56 -6.51
C CYS A 60 9.77 5.10 -7.23
N LEU A 61 9.74 4.95 -8.57
CA LEU A 61 10.95 4.59 -9.32
C LEU A 61 11.90 5.79 -9.52
N ASN A 62 11.33 6.99 -9.62
CA ASN A 62 12.07 8.23 -9.90
C ASN A 62 12.81 8.80 -8.68
N GLN A 63 12.51 8.33 -7.47
CA GLN A 63 13.23 8.74 -6.27
C GLN A 63 14.71 8.32 -6.33
N ARG A 64 15.58 9.10 -5.69
CA ARG A 64 17.05 8.98 -5.84
C ARG A 64 17.71 8.05 -4.82
N GLY A 65 16.95 7.51 -3.86
CA GLY A 65 17.45 6.56 -2.88
C GLY A 65 17.99 5.28 -3.52
N ALA A 66 18.96 4.66 -2.83
CA ALA A 66 19.45 3.32 -3.17
C ALA A 66 18.33 2.28 -2.98
N ASP A 67 17.55 2.45 -1.91
CA ASP A 67 16.43 1.60 -1.56
C ASP A 67 15.10 2.32 -1.83
N MET A 68 13.98 1.59 -1.77
CA MET A 68 12.65 2.13 -2.07
C MET A 68 12.14 3.18 -1.08
N GLY A 69 12.60 3.15 0.16
CA GLY A 69 12.15 4.01 1.24
C GLY A 69 10.73 3.69 1.72
N ILE A 70 10.43 4.09 2.96
CA ILE A 70 9.16 3.83 3.64
C ILE A 70 7.93 4.22 2.83
N MET A 71 8.00 5.34 2.11
CA MET A 71 6.86 5.87 1.37
C MET A 71 6.46 5.01 0.16
N CYS A 72 7.35 4.11 -0.29
CA CYS A 72 7.10 3.16 -1.37
C CYS A 72 6.96 1.71 -0.88
N SER A 73 6.97 1.47 0.44
CA SER A 73 6.75 0.14 1.02
C SER A 73 5.28 -0.18 1.32
N ALA A 74 4.35 0.69 0.91
CA ALA A 74 2.93 0.52 1.19
C ALA A 74 2.28 -0.61 0.36
N ALA A 75 1.73 -1.63 1.04
CA ALA A 75 0.91 -2.67 0.38
C ALA A 75 -0.36 -2.07 -0.24
N VAL A 76 -0.97 -1.08 0.42
CA VAL A 76 -2.04 -0.24 -0.11
C VAL A 76 -1.65 1.23 0.02
N TRP A 77 -1.69 1.97 -1.08
CA TRP A 77 -1.46 3.42 -1.10
C TRP A 77 -2.63 4.12 -1.78
N SER A 78 -3.26 5.06 -1.08
CA SER A 78 -4.33 5.90 -1.62
C SER A 78 -3.97 7.39 -1.60
N GLN A 79 -4.39 8.09 -2.64
CA GLN A 79 -4.47 9.55 -2.71
C GLN A 79 -5.91 10.04 -2.95
N ASN A 80 -6.90 9.16 -2.86
CA ASN A 80 -8.31 9.50 -3.09
C ASN A 80 -8.92 10.16 -1.85
N SER A 81 -9.32 11.42 -1.97
CA SER A 81 -10.09 12.10 -0.93
C SER A 81 -11.50 11.52 -0.83
N GLY A 82 -11.96 11.34 0.41
CA GLY A 82 -13.23 10.67 0.72
C GLY A 82 -13.18 9.14 0.59
N LEU A 83 -11.99 8.52 0.45
CA LEU A 83 -11.85 7.06 0.45
C LEU A 83 -12.57 6.47 1.68
N GLN A 84 -13.34 5.40 1.45
CA GLN A 84 -13.94 4.61 2.50
C GLN A 84 -13.46 3.17 2.41
N LEU A 85 -12.89 2.66 3.50
CA LEU A 85 -12.47 1.27 3.64
C LEU A 85 -13.35 0.59 4.69
N GLN A 86 -13.95 -0.55 4.35
CA GLN A 86 -14.85 -1.26 5.26
C GLN A 86 -14.67 -2.78 5.26
N ASN A 87 -14.72 -3.40 6.44
CA ASN A 87 -14.85 -4.85 6.61
C ASN A 87 -13.81 -5.69 5.83
N LEU A 88 -12.54 -5.30 5.92
CA LEU A 88 -11.44 -6.00 5.23
C LEU A 88 -10.14 -5.93 6.04
N THR A 89 -9.15 -6.71 5.63
CA THR A 89 -7.80 -6.70 6.18
C THR A 89 -6.81 -6.18 5.15
N ILE A 90 -6.00 -5.20 5.54
CA ILE A 90 -4.84 -4.73 4.79
C ILE A 90 -3.58 -5.14 5.55
N GLN A 91 -2.66 -5.81 4.88
CA GLN A 91 -1.45 -6.31 5.49
C GLN A 91 -0.21 -6.07 4.63
N ASN A 92 0.86 -5.52 5.22
CA ASN A 92 2.19 -5.75 4.66
C ASN A 92 2.71 -7.09 5.20
N THR A 93 2.93 -8.04 4.29
CA THR A 93 3.20 -9.43 4.67
C THR A 93 4.68 -9.73 4.91
N LEU A 94 5.55 -8.70 4.99
CA LEU A 94 6.96 -8.87 5.31
C LEU A 94 7.16 -9.60 6.65
N GLY A 95 6.42 -9.21 7.69
CA GLY A 95 6.33 -9.97 8.94
C GLY A 95 7.70 -10.30 9.57
N ASP A 96 7.81 -11.51 10.12
CA ASP A 96 9.04 -12.02 10.76
C ASP A 96 9.99 -12.71 9.75
N SER A 97 9.80 -12.51 8.43
CA SER A 97 10.69 -13.10 7.42
C SER A 97 12.04 -12.39 7.31
N VAL A 98 12.23 -11.32 8.07
CA VAL A 98 13.41 -10.46 8.10
C VAL A 98 14.02 -10.49 9.50
N ASP A 99 15.27 -10.05 9.61
CA ASP A 99 15.93 -9.98 10.91
C ASP A 99 15.36 -8.86 11.79
N ALA A 100 15.98 -8.64 12.95
CA ALA A 100 15.52 -7.66 13.94
C ALA A 100 15.96 -6.20 13.63
N GLY A 101 16.60 -5.96 12.48
CA GLY A 101 16.98 -4.63 12.01
C GLY A 101 15.78 -3.81 11.51
N ASP A 102 16.05 -2.59 11.03
CA ASP A 102 14.95 -1.75 10.53
C ASP A 102 14.43 -2.26 9.19
N HIS A 103 13.16 -2.64 9.16
CA HIS A 103 12.46 -3.17 7.99
C HIS A 103 11.09 -2.50 7.91
N GLU A 104 11.09 -1.22 7.54
CA GLU A 104 9.88 -0.40 7.49
C GLU A 104 8.95 -0.87 6.36
N ALA A 105 7.76 -1.32 6.74
CA ALA A 105 6.89 -2.06 5.85
C ALA A 105 5.43 -1.62 6.05
N VAL A 106 5.03 -0.62 5.28
CA VAL A 106 3.73 0.05 5.43
C VAL A 106 2.61 -0.86 4.91
N ALA A 107 1.56 -1.07 5.70
CA ALA A 107 0.38 -1.81 5.26
C ALA A 107 -0.56 -0.89 4.48
N LEU A 108 -0.96 0.22 5.10
CA LEU A 108 -1.82 1.24 4.51
C LEU A 108 -1.16 2.60 4.58
N ARG A 109 -1.07 3.29 3.44
CA ARG A 109 -0.74 4.71 3.32
C ARG A 109 -1.91 5.46 2.71
N SER A 110 -2.35 6.55 3.33
CA SER A 110 -3.48 7.35 2.84
C SER A 110 -3.15 8.84 2.88
N ASP A 111 -2.97 9.43 1.70
CA ASP A 111 -2.65 10.86 1.53
C ASP A 111 -3.91 11.72 1.26
N GLY A 112 -5.07 11.09 1.04
CA GLY A 112 -6.34 11.78 0.76
C GLY A 112 -6.95 12.41 2.02
N ASP A 113 -7.76 13.45 1.82
CA ASP A 113 -8.53 14.08 2.90
C ASP A 113 -9.88 13.37 3.14
N GLN A 114 -10.46 13.51 4.33
CA GLN A 114 -11.79 12.97 4.70
C GLN A 114 -11.91 11.44 4.54
N VAL A 115 -10.82 10.72 4.78
CA VAL A 115 -10.78 9.26 4.65
C VAL A 115 -11.45 8.59 5.85
N GLN A 116 -12.27 7.57 5.58
CA GLN A 116 -12.98 6.80 6.59
C GLN A 116 -12.49 5.35 6.56
N ILE A 117 -12.13 4.84 7.74
CA ILE A 117 -11.68 3.46 7.92
C ILE A 117 -12.58 2.85 9.00
N ASN A 118 -13.44 1.91 8.59
CA ASN A 118 -14.48 1.35 9.44
C ASN A 118 -14.37 -0.19 9.49
N ASN A 119 -14.16 -0.76 10.68
CA ASN A 119 -14.05 -2.22 10.83
C ASN A 119 -12.99 -2.83 9.89
N VAL A 120 -11.76 -2.29 9.92
CA VAL A 120 -10.64 -2.73 9.08
C VAL A 120 -9.49 -3.19 9.96
N ASN A 121 -8.92 -4.35 9.66
CA ASN A 121 -7.66 -4.78 10.25
C ASN A 121 -6.50 -4.20 9.43
N ILE A 122 -5.57 -3.50 10.08
CA ILE A 122 -4.34 -3.00 9.44
C ILE A 122 -3.16 -3.69 10.13
N LEU A 123 -2.50 -4.60 9.42
CA LEU A 123 -1.53 -5.55 9.99
C LEU A 123 -0.14 -5.35 9.39
N GLY A 124 0.88 -5.39 10.23
CA GLY A 124 2.29 -5.20 9.86
C GLY A 124 3.18 -5.24 11.09
N ARG A 125 4.46 -4.91 10.94
CA ARG A 125 5.40 -4.78 12.07
C ARG A 125 5.83 -3.33 12.27
N GLN A 126 6.78 -2.86 11.47
CA GLN A 126 7.32 -1.51 11.56
C GLN A 126 6.61 -0.59 10.56
N ASN A 127 6.12 0.57 11.04
CA ASN A 127 5.40 1.58 10.25
C ASN A 127 4.13 1.06 9.55
N THR A 128 3.42 0.13 10.18
CA THR A 128 2.16 -0.47 9.67
C THR A 128 1.16 0.56 9.15
N LEU A 129 1.00 1.69 9.86
CA LEU A 129 0.21 2.84 9.46
C LEU A 129 0.98 4.13 9.80
N PRO A 130 1.65 4.77 8.84
CA PRO A 130 2.31 6.04 9.07
C PRO A 130 1.28 7.15 9.32
N GLY A 131 1.58 8.06 10.26
CA GLY A 131 0.81 9.29 10.43
C GLY A 131 1.05 10.24 9.24
N ASN A 132 0.06 11.09 8.96
CA ASN A 132 0.23 12.26 8.10
C ASN A 132 0.98 13.37 8.82
#